data_AF-A0A927NBT9-F1
#
_entry.id   AF-A0A927NBT9-F1
#
_cell.length_a   1.000
_cell.length_b   1.000
_cell.length_c   1.000
_cell.angle_alpha   90.00
_cell.angle_beta   90.00
_cell.angle_gamma   90.00
#
_symmetry.space_group_name_H-M   'P 1'
#
loop_
_entity.id
_entity.type
_entity.pdbx_description
1 polymer ?
#
loop_
_entity_poly.entity_id
_entity_poly.type
_entity_poly.pdbx_seq_one_letter_code
_entity_poly.pdbx_strand_id
1 'polypeptide(L)'
;MIRNSKEEKKLTEYETKLFEDARRGDSAAIDELLSIHKHLVVTISRKYFLMGGDSEDVIQEGMIGLFKAITTYNSSKGATFAGYAIRLIEREIISAIRHENSLRQHILHESVLLNTEEEFAEGESPEDDYIDEESITELTHEINDKLSDFEREVVEYYLKGYNYIDIAKILNKPSKAIDNALTRIKNKLSYLKERL
;
A
#
# COMPACT_ATOMS: atom_id res chain seq x y z
N MET A 1 20.73 -14.98 -4.56
CA MET A 1 20.50 -14.83 -6.02
C MET A 1 19.26 -13.99 -6.22
N ILE A 2 19.43 -12.68 -6.37
CA ILE A 2 18.36 -11.75 -6.72
C ILE A 2 18.10 -11.95 -8.21
N ARG A 3 16.91 -12.44 -8.57
CA ARG A 3 16.43 -12.39 -9.95
C ARG A 3 16.17 -10.93 -10.29
N ASN A 4 17.22 -10.28 -10.78
CA ASN A 4 17.09 -9.14 -11.67
C ASN A 4 16.61 -9.70 -13.02
N SER A 5 15.30 -9.70 -13.22
CA SER A 5 14.70 -9.82 -14.54
C SER A 5 13.62 -8.76 -14.62
N LYS A 6 14.01 -7.54 -15.01
CA LYS A 6 13.15 -6.66 -15.80
C LYS A 6 12.89 -7.37 -17.14
N GLU A 7 12.16 -8.48 -17.11
CA GLU A 7 11.36 -8.86 -18.25
C GLU A 7 10.06 -8.09 -18.05
N GLU A 8 9.87 -7.02 -18.82
CA GLU A 8 8.53 -6.47 -19.02
C GLU A 8 7.68 -7.61 -19.58
N LYS A 9 6.94 -8.27 -18.70
CA LYS A 9 6.03 -9.33 -19.11
C LYS A 9 4.96 -8.67 -19.97
N LYS A 10 5.13 -8.76 -21.29
CA LYS A 10 4.13 -8.31 -22.24
C LYS A 10 2.84 -9.06 -21.96
N LEU A 11 1.74 -8.32 -22.00
CA LEU A 11 0.41 -8.90 -21.90
C LEU A 11 0.22 -9.91 -23.03
N THR A 12 -0.33 -11.06 -22.68
CA THR A 12 -0.80 -12.04 -23.66
C THR A 12 -1.98 -11.45 -24.46
N GLU A 13 -2.29 -12.04 -25.61
CA GLU A 13 -3.49 -11.65 -26.39
C GLU A 13 -4.76 -11.81 -25.55
N TYR A 14 -4.81 -12.85 -24.71
CA TYR A 14 -5.89 -13.09 -23.76
C TYR A 14 -6.03 -11.96 -22.74
N GLU A 15 -4.95 -11.61 -22.04
CA GLU A 15 -4.97 -10.52 -21.05
C GLU A 15 -5.30 -9.17 -21.72
N THR A 16 -4.79 -8.93 -22.92
CA THR A 16 -5.09 -7.71 -23.68
C THR A 16 -6.59 -7.58 -23.94
N LYS A 17 -7.23 -8.65 -24.42
CA LYS A 17 -8.68 -8.67 -24.63
C LYS A 17 -9.44 -8.46 -23.32
N LEU A 18 -8.99 -9.10 -22.23
CA LEU A 18 -9.61 -8.97 -20.92
C LEU A 18 -9.59 -7.51 -20.42
N PHE A 19 -8.49 -6.78 -20.64
CA PHE A 19 -8.40 -5.35 -20.32
C PHE A 19 -9.32 -4.49 -21.22
N GLU A 20 -9.47 -4.83 -22.50
CA GLU A 20 -10.42 -4.13 -23.38
C GLU A 20 -11.88 -4.34 -22.96
N ASP A 21 -12.24 -5.57 -22.59
CA ASP A 21 -13.55 -5.95 -22.10
C ASP A 21 -13.86 -5.24 -20.77
N ALA A 22 -12.90 -5.25 -19.83
CA ALA A 22 -13.00 -4.54 -18.56
C ALA A 22 -13.20 -3.03 -18.75
N ARG A 23 -12.50 -2.40 -19.72
CA ARG A 23 -12.68 -0.97 -20.03
C ARG A 23 -14.06 -0.66 -20.61
N ARG A 24 -14.73 -1.64 -21.23
CA ARG A 24 -16.12 -1.53 -21.69
C ARG A 24 -17.14 -1.79 -20.58
N GLY A 25 -16.68 -2.05 -19.36
CA GLY A 25 -17.53 -2.30 -18.20
C GLY A 25 -17.98 -3.76 -18.05
N ASP A 26 -17.33 -4.71 -18.75
CA ASP A 26 -17.62 -6.14 -18.55
C ASP A 26 -17.19 -6.56 -17.14
N SER A 27 -18.18 -6.83 -16.29
CA SER A 27 -17.95 -7.22 -14.90
C SER A 27 -17.20 -8.54 -14.76
N ALA A 28 -17.42 -9.51 -15.67
CA ALA A 28 -16.72 -10.78 -15.61
C ALA A 28 -15.22 -10.61 -15.91
N ALA A 29 -14.89 -9.76 -16.88
CA ALA A 29 -13.51 -9.42 -17.20
C ALA A 29 -12.82 -8.68 -16.05
N ILE A 30 -13.52 -7.75 -15.40
CA ILE A 30 -13.03 -7.03 -14.22
C ILE A 30 -12.76 -8.01 -13.07
N ASP A 31 -13.72 -8.87 -12.74
CA ASP A 31 -13.62 -9.84 -11.64
C ASP A 31 -12.45 -10.81 -11.84
N GLU A 32 -12.25 -11.25 -13.09
CA GLU A 32 -11.12 -12.10 -13.45
C GLU A 32 -9.77 -11.36 -13.26
N LEU A 33 -9.64 -10.13 -13.77
CA LEU A 33 -8.43 -9.33 -13.60
C LEU A 33 -8.16 -9.00 -12.13
N LEU A 34 -9.19 -8.70 -11.34
CA LEU A 34 -9.07 -8.50 -9.89
C LEU A 34 -8.52 -9.77 -9.23
N SER A 35 -9.06 -10.94 -9.57
CA SER A 35 -8.60 -12.22 -9.04
C SER A 35 -7.14 -12.52 -9.38
N ILE A 36 -6.72 -12.23 -10.62
CA ILE A 36 -5.34 -12.40 -11.09
C ILE A 36 -4.39 -11.47 -10.32
N HIS A 37 -4.77 -10.21 -10.14
CA HIS A 37 -3.86 -9.16 -9.67
C HIS A 37 -3.99 -8.80 -8.18
N LYS A 38 -4.94 -9.38 -7.43
CA LYS A 38 -5.11 -9.16 -5.98
C LYS A 38 -3.85 -9.36 -5.15
N HIS A 39 -2.92 -10.19 -5.61
CA HIS A 39 -1.64 -10.43 -4.93
C HIS A 39 -0.77 -9.16 -4.83
N LEU A 40 -0.90 -8.23 -5.80
CA LEU A 40 -0.23 -6.93 -5.77
C LEU A 40 -0.70 -6.11 -4.57
N VAL A 41 -2.01 -6.05 -4.34
CA VAL A 41 -2.61 -5.37 -3.19
C VAL A 41 -2.06 -5.96 -1.90
N VAL A 42 -2.14 -7.28 -1.72
CA VAL A 42 -1.61 -7.95 -0.51
C VAL A 42 -0.13 -7.63 -0.26
N THR A 43 0.67 -7.54 -1.33
CA THR A 43 2.10 -7.26 -1.22
C THR A 43 2.36 -5.82 -0.80
N ILE A 44 1.68 -4.87 -1.43
CA ILE A 44 1.82 -3.43 -1.17
C ILE A 44 1.28 -3.09 0.23
N SER A 45 0.11 -3.61 0.59
CA SER A 45 -0.55 -3.37 1.89
C SER A 45 0.31 -3.77 3.10
N ARG A 46 1.22 -4.75 2.94
CA ARG A 46 2.15 -5.15 4.02
C ARG A 46 3.05 -4.02 4.49
N LYS A 47 3.50 -3.14 3.58
CA LYS A 47 4.31 -1.96 3.90
C LYS A 47 3.55 -1.02 4.83
N TYR A 48 2.33 -0.68 4.45
CA TYR A 48 1.47 0.26 5.19
C TYR A 48 0.96 -0.33 6.51
N PHE A 49 0.74 -1.65 6.57
CA PHE A 49 0.47 -2.33 7.83
C PHE A 49 1.62 -2.19 8.84
N LEU A 50 2.89 -2.31 8.39
CA LEU A 50 4.04 -2.10 9.25
C LEU A 50 4.13 -0.65 9.75
N MET A 51 3.69 0.32 8.93
CA MET A 51 3.63 1.74 9.30
C MET A 51 2.48 2.08 10.26
N GLY A 52 1.64 1.11 10.64
CA GLY A 52 0.55 1.31 11.60
C GLY A 52 -0.83 1.50 10.97
N GLY A 53 -0.98 1.27 9.66
CA GLY A 53 -2.30 1.20 9.02
C GLY A 53 -3.12 0.00 9.50
N ASP A 54 -4.45 0.14 9.53
CA ASP A 54 -5.34 -0.99 9.74
C ASP A 54 -5.24 -1.94 8.54
N SER A 55 -5.03 -3.22 8.80
CA SER A 55 -4.88 -4.22 7.74
C SER A 55 -6.11 -4.33 6.85
N GLU A 56 -7.32 -4.15 7.42
CA GLU A 56 -8.54 -4.29 6.64
C GLU A 56 -8.76 -3.07 5.73
N ASP A 57 -8.63 -1.86 6.28
CA ASP A 57 -8.79 -0.61 5.53
C ASP A 57 -7.73 -0.50 4.42
N VAL A 58 -6.45 -0.76 4.74
CA VAL A 58 -5.36 -0.71 3.75
C VAL A 58 -5.59 -1.71 2.60
N ILE A 59 -6.17 -2.87 2.87
CA ILE A 59 -6.49 -3.84 1.82
C ILE A 59 -7.67 -3.35 0.98
N GLN A 60 -8.73 -2.82 1.61
CA GLN A 60 -9.90 -2.30 0.89
C GLN A 60 -9.52 -1.14 -0.04
N GLU A 61 -8.76 -0.17 0.45
CA GLU A 61 -8.29 0.98 -0.34
C GLU A 61 -7.33 0.54 -1.46
N GLY A 62 -6.47 -0.43 -1.17
CA GLY A 62 -5.63 -1.03 -2.19
C GLY A 62 -6.45 -1.75 -3.29
N MET A 63 -7.55 -2.41 -2.93
CA MET A 63 -8.46 -3.03 -3.90
C MET A 63 -9.17 -1.98 -4.75
N ILE A 64 -9.56 -0.82 -4.19
CA ILE A 64 -10.10 0.31 -4.95
C ILE A 64 -9.06 0.81 -5.97
N GLY A 65 -7.80 0.95 -5.56
CA GLY A 65 -6.70 1.33 -6.46
C GLY A 65 -6.48 0.32 -7.59
N LEU A 66 -6.55 -0.97 -7.29
CA LEU A 66 -6.44 -2.02 -8.31
C LEU A 66 -7.62 -1.99 -9.29
N PHE A 67 -8.85 -1.81 -8.81
CA PHE A 67 -10.03 -1.68 -9.65
C PHE A 67 -9.91 -0.48 -10.61
N LYS A 68 -9.51 0.68 -10.08
CA LYS A 68 -9.22 1.88 -10.88
C LYS A 68 -8.15 1.58 -11.91
N ALA A 69 -7.07 0.88 -11.55
CA ALA A 69 -6.01 0.51 -12.48
C ALA A 69 -6.52 -0.39 -13.61
N ILE A 70 -7.34 -1.41 -13.31
CA ILE A 70 -7.91 -2.32 -14.30
C ILE A 70 -8.78 -1.58 -15.31
N THR A 71 -9.67 -0.73 -14.83
CA THR A 71 -10.66 -0.03 -15.66
C THR A 71 -10.05 1.11 -16.48
N THR A 72 -8.92 1.68 -16.06
CA THR A 72 -8.28 2.84 -16.71
C THR A 72 -6.99 2.52 -17.46
N TYR A 73 -6.46 1.30 -17.34
CA TYR A 73 -5.22 0.91 -17.99
C TYR A 73 -5.30 1.02 -19.51
N ASN A 74 -4.21 1.53 -20.09
CA ASN A 74 -4.07 1.67 -21.53
C ASN A 74 -2.65 1.27 -21.94
N SER A 75 -2.53 0.11 -22.59
CA SER A 75 -1.25 -0.45 -23.04
C SER A 75 -0.51 0.45 -24.04
N SER A 76 -1.22 1.31 -24.78
CA SER A 76 -0.62 2.27 -25.72
C SER A 76 0.18 3.38 -25.04
N LYS A 77 0.05 3.56 -23.72
CA LYS A 77 0.81 4.57 -22.95
C LYS A 77 2.21 4.09 -22.53
N GLY A 78 2.63 2.88 -22.93
CA GLY A 78 4.00 2.38 -22.75
C GLY A 78 4.36 1.89 -21.35
N ALA A 79 3.49 2.08 -20.35
CA ALA A 79 3.69 1.52 -19.01
C ALA A 79 3.19 0.06 -18.92
N THR A 80 3.91 -0.79 -18.20
CA THR A 80 3.40 -2.13 -17.84
C THR A 80 2.21 -2.00 -16.90
N PHE A 81 1.24 -2.92 -16.98
CA PHE A 81 0.09 -2.91 -16.07
C PHE A 81 0.52 -2.99 -14.61
N ALA A 82 1.49 -3.85 -14.29
CA ALA A 82 1.99 -3.99 -12.92
C ALA A 82 2.52 -2.67 -12.35
N GLY A 83 3.36 -1.95 -13.11
CA GLY A 83 3.88 -0.65 -12.68
C GLY A 83 2.79 0.42 -12.54
N TYR A 84 1.80 0.40 -13.43
CA TYR A 84 0.64 1.29 -13.33
C TYR A 84 -0.23 0.98 -12.10
N ALA A 85 -0.56 -0.30 -11.89
CA ALA A 85 -1.37 -0.76 -10.77
C ALA A 85 -0.71 -0.47 -9.42
N ILE A 86 0.60 -0.72 -9.28
CA ILE A 86 1.34 -0.41 -8.04
C ILE A 86 1.17 1.06 -7.66
N ARG A 87 1.35 1.99 -8.61
CA ARG A 87 1.19 3.43 -8.35
C ARG A 87 -0.22 3.79 -7.91
N LEU A 88 -1.24 3.26 -8.55
CA LEU A 88 -2.63 3.55 -8.19
C LEU A 88 -3.00 2.94 -6.83
N ILE A 89 -2.55 1.71 -6.54
CA ILE A 89 -2.76 1.06 -5.24
C ILE A 89 -2.10 1.86 -4.11
N GLU A 90 -0.83 2.25 -4.27
CA GLU A 90 -0.13 3.06 -3.26
C GLU A 90 -0.80 4.42 -3.06
N ARG A 91 -1.28 5.06 -4.13
CA ARG A 91 -1.99 6.34 -4.05
C ARG A 91 -3.27 6.23 -3.23
N GLU A 92 -4.15 5.27 -3.52
CA GLU A 92 -5.43 5.15 -2.80
C GLU A 92 -5.19 4.83 -1.32
N ILE A 93 -4.25 3.93 -0.99
CA ILE A 93 -3.90 3.63 0.40
C ILE A 93 -3.40 4.88 1.14
N ILE A 94 -2.50 5.66 0.53
CA ILE A 94 -1.95 6.87 1.16
C ILE A 94 -3.03 7.94 1.32
N SER A 95 -3.85 8.14 0.30
CA SER A 95 -4.96 9.12 0.33
C SER A 95 -5.93 8.81 1.47
N ALA A 96 -6.31 7.54 1.65
CA ALA A 96 -7.17 7.13 2.75
C ALA A 96 -6.53 7.34 4.14
N ILE A 97 -5.24 7.00 4.30
CA ILE A 97 -4.50 7.24 5.54
C ILE A 97 -4.46 8.74 5.87
N ARG A 98 -4.22 9.59 4.88
CA ARG A 98 -4.21 11.06 5.03
C ARG A 98 -5.57 11.59 5.43
N HIS A 99 -6.63 11.13 4.78
CA HIS A 99 -7.98 11.54 5.10
C HIS A 99 -8.34 11.17 6.55
N GLU A 100 -8.01 9.95 7.00
CA GLU A 100 -8.19 9.54 8.41
C GLU A 100 -7.38 10.41 9.38
N ASN A 101 -6.12 10.73 9.05
CA ASN A 101 -5.26 11.59 9.85
C ASN A 101 -5.80 13.02 9.93
N SER A 102 -6.20 13.60 8.80
CA SER A 102 -6.79 14.94 8.69
C SER A 102 -8.08 15.02 9.51
N LEU A 103 -8.99 14.04 9.34
CA LEU A 103 -10.22 13.97 10.12
C LEU A 103 -9.94 13.86 11.61
N ARG A 104 -8.96 13.05 12.02
CA ARG A 104 -8.53 12.95 13.43
C ARG A 104 -7.99 14.27 13.97
N GLN A 105 -7.16 14.97 13.20
CA GLN A 105 -6.62 16.28 13.58
C GLN A 105 -7.73 17.33 13.68
N HIS A 106 -8.66 17.34 12.73
CA HIS A 106 -9.83 18.21 12.77
C HIS A 106 -10.68 17.94 14.02
N ILE A 107 -11.03 16.69 14.31
CA ILE A 107 -11.78 16.31 15.51
C ILE A 107 -11.01 16.67 16.79
N LEU A 108 -9.69 16.50 16.81
CA LEU A 108 -8.88 16.88 17.97
C LEU A 108 -8.91 18.40 18.17
N HIS A 109 -8.71 19.18 17.12
CA HIS A 109 -8.83 20.64 17.17
C HIS A 109 -10.24 21.07 17.58
N GLU A 110 -11.27 20.46 17.03
CA GLU A 110 -12.67 20.70 17.38
C GLU A 110 -12.96 20.31 18.82
N SER A 111 -12.41 19.21 19.34
CA SER A 111 -12.56 18.81 20.75
C SER A 111 -11.86 19.75 21.72
N VAL A 112 -10.79 20.40 21.28
CA VAL A 112 -10.13 21.49 22.00
C VAL A 112 -10.99 22.77 21.92
N LEU A 113 -11.59 23.03 20.74
CA LEU A 113 -12.49 24.15 20.48
C LEU A 113 -13.86 23.97 21.15
N LEU A 114 -14.32 22.76 21.47
CA LEU A 114 -15.54 22.49 22.22
C LEU A 114 -15.46 22.93 23.70
N ASN A 115 -14.36 23.57 24.10
CA ASN A 115 -14.25 24.41 25.30
C ASN A 115 -14.53 25.91 25.06
N THR A 116 -14.86 26.30 23.82
CA THR A 116 -15.18 27.64 23.34
C THR A 116 -16.08 27.53 22.11
N GLU A 117 -17.39 27.59 22.32
CA GLU A 117 -18.43 27.59 21.28
C GLU A 117 -18.04 28.42 20.05
N GLU A 118 -17.92 27.82 18.86
CA GLU A 118 -18.36 28.37 17.56
C GLU A 118 -18.08 27.44 16.33
N GLU A 119 -18.81 27.76 15.25
CA GLU A 119 -19.27 26.99 14.09
C GLU A 119 -18.26 26.28 13.15
N PHE A 120 -18.78 25.21 12.51
CA PHE A 120 -18.16 24.41 11.45
C PHE A 120 -18.03 25.17 10.12
N ALA A 121 -16.91 24.95 9.43
CA ALA A 121 -16.78 25.22 8.00
C ALA A 121 -16.26 23.96 7.29
N GLU A 122 -17.12 23.39 6.44
CA GLU A 122 -16.77 22.37 5.44
C GLU A 122 -15.75 22.92 4.43
N GLY A 123 -14.79 22.08 4.04
CA GLY A 123 -13.86 22.43 2.97
C GLY A 123 -12.77 21.37 2.77
N GLU A 124 -13.13 20.20 2.24
CA GLU A 124 -12.13 19.34 1.60
C GLU A 124 -11.73 19.96 0.25
N SER A 125 -10.54 20.54 0.20
CA SER A 125 -9.92 20.98 -1.06
C SER A 125 -9.27 19.78 -1.75
N PRO A 126 -9.63 19.44 -3.01
CA PRO A 126 -9.08 18.30 -3.75
C PRO A 126 -7.63 18.45 -4.26
N GLU A 127 -6.83 19.36 -3.73
CA GLU A 127 -5.58 19.81 -4.37
C GLU A 127 -4.26 19.22 -3.84
N ASP A 128 -4.28 18.35 -2.82
CA ASP A 128 -3.04 17.79 -2.20
C ASP A 128 -2.63 16.37 -2.66
N ASP A 129 -3.26 15.82 -3.70
CA ASP A 129 -3.10 14.40 -4.08
C ASP A 129 -1.82 14.05 -4.87
N TYR A 130 -0.89 14.99 -5.08
CA TYR A 130 0.43 14.64 -5.63
C TYR A 130 1.38 14.23 -4.51
N ILE A 131 1.43 12.93 -4.23
CA ILE A 131 2.43 12.36 -3.33
C ILE A 131 3.81 12.58 -3.96
N ASP A 132 4.63 13.36 -3.28
CA ASP A 132 6.01 13.55 -3.65
C ASP A 132 6.80 12.24 -3.48
N GLU A 133 7.36 11.72 -4.57
CA GLU A 133 8.18 10.50 -4.57
C GLU A 133 9.38 10.63 -3.62
N GLU A 134 9.87 11.86 -3.38
CA GLU A 134 10.94 12.16 -2.42
C GLU A 134 10.50 11.83 -0.98
N SER A 135 9.29 12.25 -0.59
CA SER A 135 8.72 11.99 0.74
C SER A 135 8.61 10.49 1.04
N ILE A 136 8.19 9.66 0.09
CA ILE A 136 8.15 8.20 0.27
C ILE A 136 9.55 7.61 0.42
N THR A 137 10.51 8.12 -0.35
CA THR A 137 11.89 7.65 -0.33
C THR A 137 12.53 7.92 1.02
N GLU A 138 12.32 9.11 1.58
CA GLU A 138 12.79 9.49 2.92
C GLU A 138 12.20 8.59 4.01
N LEU A 139 10.88 8.36 3.99
CA LEU A 139 10.21 7.44 4.93
C LEU A 139 10.81 6.03 4.85
N THR A 140 11.11 5.56 3.64
CA THR A 140 11.70 4.23 3.41
C THR A 140 13.14 4.14 3.93
N HIS A 141 13.92 5.21 3.82
CA HIS A 141 15.27 5.27 4.37
C HIS A 141 15.25 5.24 5.89
N GLU A 142 14.36 6.02 6.52
CA GLU A 142 14.23 6.07 7.97
C GLU A 142 13.77 4.74 8.58
N ILE A 143 12.91 4.00 7.87
CA ILE A 143 12.57 2.61 8.22
C ILE A 143 13.85 1.78 8.36
N ASN A 144 14.75 1.84 7.38
CA ASN A 144 15.96 1.02 7.41
C ASN A 144 16.89 1.43 8.57
N ASP A 145 16.98 2.70 8.93
CA ASP A 145 17.90 3.16 9.98
C ASP A 145 17.45 2.81 11.41
N LYS A 146 16.14 2.68 11.67
CA LYS A 146 15.59 2.38 13.01
C LYS A 146 15.55 0.88 13.35
N LEU A 147 15.74 0.02 12.37
CA LEU A 147 15.66 -1.43 12.53
C LEU A 147 17.03 -2.03 12.85
N SER A 148 17.04 -3.00 13.77
CA SER A 148 18.22 -3.86 13.98
C SER A 148 18.46 -4.74 12.76
N ASP A 149 19.67 -5.29 12.61
CA ASP A 149 20.00 -6.15 11.47
C ASP A 149 19.04 -7.34 11.34
N PHE A 150 18.66 -7.95 12.46
CA PHE A 150 17.67 -9.02 12.46
C PHE A 150 16.27 -8.54 12.04
N GLU A 151 15.84 -7.36 12.47
CA GLU A 151 14.56 -6.81 12.04
C GLU A 151 14.56 -6.41 10.57
N ARG A 152 15.68 -5.91 10.04
CA ARG A 152 15.85 -5.63 8.60
C ARG A 152 15.69 -6.90 7.77
N GLU A 153 16.33 -8.00 8.18
CA GLU A 153 16.17 -9.29 7.51
C GLU A 153 14.71 -9.76 7.53
N VAL A 154 14.05 -9.67 8.70
CA VAL A 154 12.64 -10.05 8.83
C VAL A 154 11.73 -9.18 7.96
N VAL A 155 11.92 -7.86 7.96
CA VAL A 155 11.16 -6.92 7.11
C VAL A 155 11.38 -7.23 5.64
N GLU A 156 12.62 -7.48 5.22
CA GLU A 156 12.94 -7.76 3.82
C GLU A 156 12.15 -8.95 3.29
N TYR A 157 12.12 -10.08 4.02
CA TYR A 157 11.32 -11.24 3.60
C TYR A 157 9.82 -11.00 3.76
N TYR A 158 9.39 -10.28 4.79
CA TYR A 158 7.98 -9.96 4.97
C TYR A 158 7.43 -9.12 3.81
N LEU A 159 8.16 -8.11 3.37
CA LEU A 159 7.81 -7.26 2.22
C LEU A 159 7.89 -8.00 0.89
N LYS A 160 8.73 -9.05 0.79
CA LYS A 160 8.72 -9.99 -0.35
C LYS A 160 7.52 -10.92 -0.38
N GLY A 161 6.61 -10.83 0.61
CA GLY A 161 5.37 -11.61 0.64
C GLY A 161 5.44 -12.92 1.43
N TYR A 162 6.59 -13.26 2.01
CA TYR A 162 6.71 -14.46 2.84
C TYR A 162 5.89 -14.31 4.13
N ASN A 163 5.20 -15.37 4.55
CA ASN A 163 4.52 -15.37 5.85
C ASN A 163 5.55 -15.66 6.97
N TYR A 164 5.19 -15.37 8.22
CA TYR A 164 6.12 -15.52 9.36
C TYR A 164 6.64 -16.96 9.55
N ILE A 165 5.89 -17.98 9.11
CA ILE A 165 6.31 -19.38 9.16
C ILE A 165 7.41 -19.65 8.12
N ASP A 166 7.26 -19.11 6.92
CA ASP A 166 8.27 -19.23 5.87
C ASP A 166 9.53 -18.44 6.24
N ILE A 167 9.38 -17.24 6.79
CA ILE A 167 10.51 -16.44 7.28
C ILE A 167 11.26 -17.20 8.39
N ALA A 168 10.54 -17.84 9.32
CA ALA A 168 11.14 -18.62 10.39
C ALA A 168 12.02 -19.76 9.84
N LYS A 169 11.54 -20.45 8.79
CA LYS A 169 12.29 -21.50 8.10
C LYS A 169 13.51 -20.93 7.37
N ILE A 170 13.34 -19.82 6.63
CA ILE A 170 14.41 -19.18 5.84
C ILE A 170 15.54 -18.69 6.74
N LEU A 171 15.21 -18.02 7.85
CA LEU A 171 16.19 -17.47 8.79
C LEU A 171 16.69 -18.51 9.81
N ASN A 172 16.16 -19.74 9.77
CA ASN A 172 16.43 -20.80 10.75
C ASN A 172 16.23 -20.29 12.20
N LYS A 173 15.09 -19.67 12.46
CA LYS A 173 14.69 -19.13 13.77
C LYS A 173 13.33 -19.68 14.20
N PRO A 174 13.02 -19.69 15.51
CA PRO A 174 11.68 -20.00 15.98
C PRO A 174 10.64 -19.00 15.43
N SER A 175 9.44 -19.47 15.08
CA SER A 175 8.33 -18.62 14.62
C SER A 175 8.03 -17.48 15.59
N LYS A 176 8.11 -17.74 16.91
CA LYS A 176 7.95 -16.73 17.96
C LYS A 176 8.98 -15.60 17.88
N ALA A 177 10.21 -15.88 17.43
CA ALA A 177 11.23 -14.85 17.27
C ALA A 177 10.90 -13.91 16.09
N ILE A 178 10.33 -14.45 15.01
CA ILE A 178 9.87 -13.68 13.86
C ILE A 178 8.67 -12.82 14.24
N ASP A 179 7.68 -13.41 14.92
CA ASP A 179 6.49 -12.71 15.41
C ASP A 179 6.87 -11.52 16.31
N ASN A 180 7.71 -11.77 17.32
CA ASN A 180 8.24 -10.71 18.19
C ASN A 180 8.99 -9.63 17.41
N ALA A 181 9.72 -10.00 16.35
CA ALA A 181 10.40 -9.02 15.50
C ALA A 181 9.38 -8.15 14.75
N LEU A 182 8.37 -8.76 14.11
CA LEU A 182 7.29 -8.04 13.41
C LEU A 182 6.53 -7.10 14.35
N THR A 183 6.26 -7.51 15.59
CA THR A 183 5.66 -6.63 16.61
C THR A 183 6.56 -5.44 16.92
N ARG A 184 7.86 -5.65 17.14
CA ARG A 184 8.81 -4.54 17.41
C ARG A 184 8.93 -3.61 16.21
N ILE A 185 8.99 -4.16 14.99
CA ILE A 185 9.00 -3.38 13.75
C ILE A 185 7.74 -2.52 13.69
N LYS A 186 6.55 -3.08 13.87
CA LYS A 186 5.29 -2.34 13.86
C LYS A 186 5.31 -1.20 14.88
N ASN A 187 5.74 -1.45 16.11
CA ASN A 187 5.83 -0.41 17.14
C ASN A 187 6.87 0.66 16.83
N LYS A 188 7.97 0.29 16.16
CA LYS A 188 8.99 1.25 15.72
C LYS A 188 8.51 2.11 14.56
N LEU A 189 7.61 1.62 13.73
CA LEU A 189 7.20 2.29 12.49
C LEU A 189 5.81 2.91 12.58
N SER A 190 5.04 2.66 13.65
CA SER A 190 3.66 3.15 13.79
C SER A 190 3.53 4.67 13.72
N TYR A 191 4.58 5.41 14.13
CA TYR A 191 4.59 6.88 14.06
C TYR A 191 4.69 7.41 12.62
N LEU A 192 5.14 6.58 11.65
CA LEU A 192 5.24 7.01 10.26
C LEU A 192 3.87 7.22 9.63
N LYS A 193 2.82 6.55 10.14
CA LYS A 193 1.44 6.82 9.72
C LYS A 193 1.08 8.29 9.91
N GLU A 194 1.54 8.94 10.98
CA GLU A 194 1.21 10.34 11.30
C GLU A 194 1.91 11.35 10.37
N ARG A 195 2.86 10.88 9.55
CA ARG A 195 3.61 11.70 8.58
C ARG A 195 3.16 11.50 7.14
N LEU A 196 2.27 10.52 6.90
CA LEU A 196 1.63 10.31 5.62
C LEU A 196 0.46 11.26 5.49
#